data_AF-A0A6I7P812-F1
#
_entry.id   AF-A0A6I7P812-F1
#
_cell.length_a   1.000
_cell.length_b   1.000
_cell.length_c   1.000
_cell.angle_alpha   90.00
_cell.angle_beta   90.00
_cell.angle_gamma   90.00
#
_symmetry.space_group_name_H-M   'P 1'
#
loop_
_entity.id
_entity.type
_entity.pdbx_description
1 polymer ?
#
loop_
_entity_poly.entity_id
_entity_poly.type
_entity_poly.pdbx_seq_one_letter_code
_entity_poly.pdbx_strand_id
1 'polypeptide(L)'
;MIDRFPVMHSALLDDTQRDMMITFYKTDAARRLYYYCISDRQRHLFVRHSFTVSWGVALTQGREKTFTFDSEKEKQQKLEQVIAERVSTGYKVLYSYFRRNEFHRLQHALRQPRILEAG
;
A
#
# COMPACT_ATOMS: atom_id res chain seq x y z
N MET A 1 -9.74 -47.44 -23.08
CA MET A 1 -9.58 -47.50 -21.61
C MET A 1 -8.87 -46.22 -21.23
N ILE A 2 -9.62 -45.23 -20.73
CA ILE A 2 -9.11 -43.87 -20.48
C ILE A 2 -8.77 -43.80 -18.99
N ASP A 3 -7.49 -43.60 -18.68
CA ASP A 3 -7.03 -43.32 -17.32
C ASP A 3 -7.69 -42.04 -16.81
N ARG A 4 -8.56 -42.20 -15.82
CA ARG A 4 -9.10 -41.09 -15.02
C ARG A 4 -8.02 -40.63 -14.08
N PHE A 5 -7.30 -39.58 -14.46
CA PHE A 5 -6.55 -38.79 -13.50
C PHE A 5 -7.51 -38.28 -12.42
N PRO A 6 -7.25 -38.50 -11.12
CA PRO A 6 -8.06 -37.89 -10.09
C PRO A 6 -7.86 -36.38 -10.19
N VAL A 7 -8.95 -35.67 -10.47
CA VAL A 7 -9.03 -34.22 -10.36
C VAL A 7 -8.71 -33.89 -8.90
N MET A 8 -7.47 -33.49 -8.64
CA MET A 8 -7.11 -32.89 -7.37
C MET A 8 -8.00 -31.66 -7.21
N HIS A 9 -8.98 -31.79 -6.32
CA HIS A 9 -9.68 -30.64 -5.76
C HIS A 9 -8.62 -29.64 -5.30
N SER A 10 -8.55 -28.50 -5.97
CA SER A 10 -7.76 -27.34 -5.57
C SER A 10 -8.36 -26.74 -4.29
N ALA A 11 -8.30 -27.49 -3.20
CA ALA A 11 -8.43 -26.93 -1.86
C ALA A 11 -7.08 -26.28 -1.53
N LEU A 12 -7.13 -25.05 -1.00
CA LEU A 12 -6.01 -24.17 -0.60
C LEU A 12 -5.54 -23.12 -1.63
N LEU A 13 -6.46 -22.58 -2.44
CA LEU A 13 -6.38 -21.18 -2.89
C LEU A 13 -7.45 -20.34 -2.20
N ASP A 14 -7.55 -20.44 -0.88
CA ASP A 14 -8.00 -19.27 -0.11
C ASP A 14 -6.75 -18.45 0.23
N ASP A 15 -6.01 -18.09 -0.82
CA ASP A 15 -4.94 -17.12 -0.69
C ASP A 15 -5.61 -15.76 -0.66
N THR A 16 -6.08 -15.46 0.54
CA THR A 16 -6.82 -14.28 0.90
C THR A 16 -5.96 -13.04 0.62
N GLN A 17 -5.95 -12.57 -0.62
CA GLN A 17 -5.23 -11.39 -1.05
C GLN A 17 -5.81 -10.18 -0.32
N ARG A 18 -5.17 -9.80 0.79
CA ARG A 18 -5.17 -8.43 1.29
C ARG A 18 -4.37 -7.68 0.23
N ASP A 19 -5.07 -7.07 -0.71
CA ASP A 19 -4.47 -6.17 -1.69
C ASP A 19 -4.77 -4.74 -1.25
N MET A 20 -3.71 -3.97 -1.08
CA MET A 20 -3.73 -2.56 -0.74
C MET A 20 -2.74 -1.83 -1.63
N MET A 21 -3.17 -0.67 -2.11
CA MET A 21 -2.32 0.28 -2.80
C MET A 21 -2.71 1.70 -2.39
N ILE A 22 -1.76 2.49 -1.93
CA ILE A 22 -1.97 3.90 -1.60
C ILE A 22 -0.91 4.71 -2.32
N THR A 23 -1.32 5.67 -3.13
CA THR A 23 -0.42 6.58 -3.84
C THR A 23 -0.63 7.98 -3.34
N PHE A 24 0.46 8.59 -2.91
CA PHE A 24 0.54 9.98 -2.52
C PHE A 24 1.31 10.78 -3.57
N TYR A 25 1.02 12.08 -3.60
CA TYR A 25 1.76 13.05 -4.38
C TYR A 25 2.05 14.32 -3.59
N LYS A 26 3.14 14.99 -3.93
CA LYS A 26 3.49 16.32 -3.43
C LYS A 26 4.12 17.11 -4.56
N THR A 27 3.85 18.41 -4.62
CA THR A 27 4.53 19.34 -5.53
C THR A 27 5.36 20.33 -4.73
N ASP A 28 6.57 20.64 -5.18
CA ASP A 28 7.39 21.72 -4.61
C ASP A 28 7.16 23.08 -5.32
N ALA A 29 7.82 24.13 -4.83
CA ALA A 29 7.75 25.48 -5.41
C ALA A 29 8.28 25.54 -6.86
N ALA A 30 9.15 24.62 -7.24
CA ALA A 30 9.67 24.46 -8.60
C ALA A 30 8.76 23.58 -9.49
N ARG A 31 7.53 23.28 -9.03
CA ARG A 31 6.54 22.41 -9.69
C ARG A 31 7.03 20.98 -9.95
N ARG A 32 8.03 20.50 -9.20
CA ARG A 32 8.47 19.10 -9.30
C ARG A 32 7.48 18.20 -8.59
N LEU A 33 7.07 17.13 -9.27
CA LEU A 33 6.16 16.14 -8.73
C LEU A 33 6.93 15.03 -8.01
N TYR A 34 6.64 14.86 -6.73
CA TYR A 34 7.10 13.76 -5.90
C TYR A 34 5.96 12.76 -5.72
N TYR A 35 6.26 11.49 -5.89
CA TYR A 35 5.31 10.42 -5.62
C TYR A 35 5.81 9.54 -4.47
N TYR A 36 4.86 8.99 -3.73
CA TYR A 36 5.12 7.99 -2.71
C TYR A 36 4.01 6.94 -2.80
N CYS A 37 4.34 5.71 -3.17
CA CYS A 37 3.40 4.62 -3.30
C CYS A 37 3.67 3.58 -2.21
N ILE A 38 2.60 3.03 -1.65
CA ILE A 38 2.61 1.93 -0.70
C ILE A 38 1.81 0.80 -1.34
N SER A 39 2.35 -0.41 -1.41
CA SER A 39 1.62 -1.59 -1.88
C SER A 39 1.94 -2.83 -1.05
N ASP A 40 0.98 -3.74 -0.88
CA ASP A 40 1.20 -5.06 -0.29
C ASP A 40 1.22 -6.20 -1.34
N ARG A 41 1.16 -5.84 -2.63
CA ARG A 41 1.05 -6.77 -3.77
C ARG A 41 2.28 -7.66 -3.98
N GLN A 42 3.39 -7.36 -3.30
CA GLN A 42 4.62 -8.13 -3.40
C GLN A 42 4.72 -9.07 -2.19
N ARG A 43 4.01 -10.20 -2.27
CA ARG A 43 4.20 -11.28 -1.29
C ARG A 43 5.57 -11.89 -1.51
N HIS A 44 6.49 -11.60 -0.59
CA HIS A 44 7.62 -12.50 -0.36
C HIS A 44 7.03 -13.88 -0.07
N LEU A 45 7.45 -14.91 -0.80
CA LEU A 45 6.92 -16.28 -0.66
C LEU A 45 6.98 -16.83 0.78
N PHE A 46 7.79 -16.20 1.64
CA PHE A 46 8.06 -16.64 3.01
C PHE A 46 7.67 -15.62 4.09
N VAL A 47 7.18 -14.43 3.72
CA VAL A 47 6.87 -13.37 4.70
C VAL A 47 5.38 -13.04 4.65
N ARG A 48 4.69 -13.35 5.74
CA ARG A 48 3.24 -13.25 5.83
C ARG A 48 2.73 -11.81 6.00
N HIS A 49 3.54 -10.94 6.61
CA HIS A 49 3.19 -9.56 6.90
C HIS A 49 4.27 -8.62 6.34
N SER A 50 4.00 -8.03 5.18
CA SER A 50 4.91 -7.08 4.55
C SER A 50 4.16 -6.01 3.77
N PHE A 51 4.83 -4.90 3.52
CA PHE A 51 4.44 -3.95 2.48
C PHE A 51 5.68 -3.31 1.86
N THR A 52 5.57 -2.93 0.60
CA THR A 52 6.60 -2.24 -0.16
C THR A 52 6.21 -0.78 -0.31
N VAL A 53 7.19 0.11 -0.14
CA VAL A 53 7.04 1.53 -0.47
C VAL A 53 7.98 1.91 -1.59
N SER A 54 7.50 2.66 -2.57
CA SER A 54 8.30 3.22 -3.64
C SER A 54 8.11 4.73 -3.72
N TRP A 55 9.18 5.49 -3.93
CA TRP A 55 9.11 6.95 -3.95
C TRP A 55 10.17 7.56 -4.84
N GLY A 56 9.84 8.71 -5.42
CA GLY A 56 10.76 9.35 -6.35
C GLY A 56 10.24 10.67 -6.89
N VAL A 57 11.06 11.24 -7.79
CA VAL A 57 10.72 12.44 -8.55
C VAL A 57 10.35 12.02 -9.98
N ALA A 58 9.29 12.63 -10.52
CA ALA A 58 8.94 12.56 -11.95
C ALA A 58 8.93 11.14 -12.57
N LEU A 59 8.30 10.17 -11.90
CA LEU A 59 8.07 8.77 -12.32
C LEU A 59 9.30 7.95 -12.79
N THR A 60 10.51 8.54 -12.80
CA THR A 60 11.69 7.99 -13.50
C THR A 60 12.86 7.71 -12.56
N GLN A 61 12.86 8.27 -11.35
CA GLN A 61 13.90 8.04 -10.32
C GLN A 61 13.29 7.51 -9.03
N GLY A 62 12.77 6.27 -9.07
CA GLY A 62 12.15 5.60 -7.93
C GLY A 62 13.17 4.88 -7.05
N ARG A 63 13.12 5.16 -5.75
CA ARG A 63 13.67 4.29 -4.70
C ARG A 63 12.57 3.36 -4.22
N GLU A 64 12.94 2.18 -3.77
CA GLU A 64 12.02 1.20 -3.18
C GLU A 64 12.55 0.70 -1.84
N LYS A 65 11.64 0.38 -0.92
CA LYS A 65 11.95 -0.27 0.35
C LYS A 65 10.81 -1.21 0.74
N THR A 66 11.17 -2.45 1.05
CA THR A 66 10.24 -3.42 1.62
C THR A 66 10.35 -3.45 3.13
N PHE A 67 9.21 -3.46 3.81
CA PHE A 67 9.12 -3.68 5.25
C PHE A 67 8.49 -5.05 5.50
N THR A 68 9.09 -5.81 6.41
CA THR A 68 8.66 -7.14 6.83
C THR A 68 8.43 -7.13 8.33
N PHE A 69 7.41 -7.86 8.79
CA PHE A 69 6.97 -7.86 10.19
C PHE A 69 6.62 -9.28 10.63
N ASP A 70 6.72 -9.51 11.94
CA ASP A 70 6.35 -10.79 12.55
C ASP A 70 4.84 -10.86 12.81
N SER A 71 4.16 -9.71 12.92
CA SER A 71 2.72 -9.64 13.18
C SER A 71 1.97 -8.64 12.28
N GLU A 72 0.68 -8.93 12.06
CA GLU A 72 -0.24 -8.01 11.37
C GLU A 72 -0.40 -6.68 12.12
N LYS A 73 -0.32 -6.71 13.46
CA LYS A 73 -0.43 -5.52 14.32
C LYS A 73 0.74 -4.56 14.08
N GLU A 74 1.97 -5.06 14.04
CA GLU A 74 3.16 -4.26 13.75
C GLU A 74 3.12 -3.68 12.34
N LYS A 75 2.71 -4.49 11.35
CA LYS A 75 2.51 -4.03 9.98
C LYS A 75 1.53 -2.85 9.95
N GLN A 76 0.37 -2.99 10.61
CA GLN A 76 -0.66 -1.96 10.69
C GLN A 76 -0.16 -0.68 11.37
N GLN A 77 0.51 -0.81 12.52
CA GLN A 77 1.10 0.34 13.23
C GLN A 77 2.13 1.06 12.37
N LYS A 78 2.99 0.31 11.68
CA LYS A 78 4.00 0.92 10.81
C LYS A 78 3.37 1.62 9.61
N LEU A 79 2.30 1.06 9.07
CA LEU A 79 1.58 1.67 7.97
C LEU A 79 0.91 2.98 8.38
N GLU A 80 0.24 3.00 9.54
CA GLU A 80 -0.34 4.22 10.13
C GLU A 80 0.74 5.29 10.34
N GLN A 81 1.90 4.89 10.87
CA GLN A 81 3.05 5.79 11.02
C GLN A 81 3.49 6.39 9.68
N VAL A 82 3.71 5.55 8.66
CA VAL A 82 4.19 6.02 7.33
C VAL A 82 3.17 6.96 6.69
N ILE A 83 1.87 6.64 6.78
CA ILE A 83 0.80 7.49 6.24
C ILE A 83 0.78 8.84 6.96
N ALA A 84 0.80 8.84 8.29
CA ALA A 84 0.79 10.06 9.10
C ALA A 84 2.01 10.95 8.82
N GLU A 85 3.20 10.36 8.72
CA GLU A 85 4.44 11.07 8.35
C GLU A 85 4.37 11.69 6.95
N ARG A 86 3.73 11.02 5.98
CA ARG A 86 3.59 11.57 4.62
C ARG A 86 2.57 12.70 4.58
N VAL A 87 1.41 12.53 5.21
CA VAL A 87 0.39 13.57 5.29
C VAL A 87 0.95 14.82 6.01
N SER A 88 1.65 14.65 7.13
CA SER A 88 2.25 15.78 7.87
C SER A 88 3.34 16.51 7.10
N THR A 89 4.04 15.84 6.19
CA THR A 89 5.05 16.45 5.31
C THR A 89 4.46 17.10 4.04
N GLY A 90 3.13 17.17 3.95
CA GLY A 90 2.40 17.86 2.88
C GLY A 90 2.12 17.00 1.65
N TYR A 91 2.25 15.67 1.75
CA TYR A 91 1.75 14.79 0.71
C TYR A 91 0.23 14.71 0.75
N LYS A 92 -0.38 14.68 -0.43
CA LYS A 92 -1.81 14.48 -0.63
C LYS A 92 -2.06 13.08 -1.19
N VAL A 93 -3.18 12.47 -0.84
CA VAL A 93 -3.59 11.17 -1.39
C VAL A 93 -4.07 11.38 -2.83
N LEU A 94 -3.43 10.69 -3.78
CA LEU A 94 -3.86 10.66 -5.18
C LEU A 94 -4.82 9.50 -5.42
N TYR A 95 -4.48 8.34 -4.88
CA TYR A 95 -5.20 7.09 -5.09
C TYR A 95 -5.12 6.22 -3.85
N SER A 96 -6.21 5.52 -3.53
CA SER A 96 -6.22 4.52 -2.48
C SER A 96 -7.14 3.38 -2.88
N TYR A 97 -6.63 2.16 -2.74
CA TYR A 97 -7.35 0.93 -3.01
C TYR A 97 -7.12 -0.04 -1.87
N PHE A 98 -8.21 -0.64 -1.42
CA PHE A 98 -8.24 -1.62 -0.34
C PHE A 98 -9.23 -2.71 -0.72
N ARG A 99 -8.76 -3.95 -0.88
CA ARG A 99 -9.62 -5.08 -1.24
C ARG A 99 -10.50 -5.58 -0.09
N ARG A 100 -10.13 -5.28 1.17
CA ARG A 100 -10.87 -5.70 2.38
C ARG A 100 -11.08 -4.53 3.38
N ASN A 101 -12.13 -4.65 4.20
CA ASN A 101 -12.49 -3.71 5.26
C ASN A 101 -11.46 -3.62 6.42
N GLU A 102 -10.42 -4.45 6.44
CA GLU A 102 -9.36 -4.44 7.47
C GLU A 102 -8.62 -3.09 7.53
N PHE A 103 -8.74 -2.27 6.49
CA PHE A 103 -8.11 -0.96 6.38
C PHE A 103 -9.04 0.21 6.72
N HIS A 104 -10.23 -0.03 7.31
CA HIS A 104 -11.17 1.03 7.66
C HIS A 104 -10.55 2.11 8.59
N ARG A 105 -9.59 1.73 9.44
CA ARG A 105 -8.85 2.69 10.29
C ARG A 105 -7.95 3.62 9.47
N LEU A 106 -7.37 3.12 8.39
CA LEU A 106 -6.51 3.89 7.50
C LEU A 106 -7.29 4.92 6.71
N GLN A 107 -8.54 4.63 6.36
CA GLN A 107 -9.41 5.60 5.68
C GLN A 107 -9.54 6.89 6.49
N HIS A 108 -9.54 6.82 7.82
CA HIS A 108 -9.55 8.01 8.67
C HIS A 108 -8.24 8.81 8.57
N ALA A 109 -7.08 8.13 8.52
CA ALA A 109 -5.78 8.78 8.34
C ALA A 109 -5.62 9.40 6.94
N LEU A 110 -6.26 8.83 5.92
CA LEU A 110 -6.24 9.33 4.54
C LEU A 110 -7.21 10.50 4.30
N ARG A 111 -8.28 10.64 5.11
CA ARG A 111 -9.33 11.65 4.95
C ARG A 111 -8.99 13.05 5.43
N GLN A 112 -7.76 13.30 5.91
CA GLN A 112 -7.33 14.66 6.23
C GLN A 112 -6.58 15.31 5.08
N PRO A 113 -7.31 16.02 4.21
CA PRO A 113 -6.89 17.33 3.77
C PRO A 113 -7.89 18.35 4.34
N ARG A 114 -7.44 19.22 5.26
CA ARG A 114 -8.05 20.55 5.35
C ARG A 114 -7.82 21.20 4.00
N ILE A 115 -8.83 21.13 3.14
CA ILE A 115 -8.90 21.92 1.93
C ILE A 115 -9.09 23.35 2.40
N LEU A 116 -7.98 24.07 2.60
CA LEU A 116 -7.97 25.52 2.53
C LEU A 116 -8.00 25.84 1.04
N GLU A 117 -9.22 25.99 0.53
CA GLU A 117 -9.48 26.72 -0.70
C GLU A 117 -8.93 28.14 -0.48
N ALA A 118 -7.82 28.46 -1.15
CA ALA A 118 -7.41 29.83 -1.38
C ALA A 118 -7.88 30.18 -2.79
N GLY A 119 -9.02 30.87 -2.86
CA GLY A 119 -9.63 31.46 -4.05
C GLY A 119 -10.43 32.68 -3.61
#